data_AF-A0A958DFW3-F1
#
_entry.id   AF-A0A958DFW3-F1
#
_cell.length_a   1.000
_cell.length_b   1.000
_cell.length_c   1.000
_cell.angle_alpha   90.00
_cell.angle_beta   90.00
_cell.angle_gamma   90.00
#
_symmetry.space_group_name_H-M   'P 1'
#
loop_
_entity.id
_entity.type
_entity.pdbx_description
1 polymer ?
#
loop_
_entity_poly.entity_id
_entity_poly.type
_entity_poly.pdbx_seq_one_letter_code
_entity_poly.pdbx_strand_id
1 'polypeptide(L)'
;MSVIDEMKRRRDQVALEADKMLRINRKQGEIGQWRKQVEQSIVQLGDTAFTLHSQGASLPPELATVCRQIDVLNGQIQQANLDVEHIRQEALPEPVPVAGIRCTVCGFGVPEVAAFCPNCGSPRPKPQPQQTCATCGEALAAGARFCPNCGQSVASSTLDVEAEAVEEEPTPTVVLCSNCQAEISPEAAFCPLCGAPTLDTRDDDP
;
A
#
# COMPACT_ATOMS: atom_id res chain seq x y z
N MET A 1 53.31 58.48 35.50
CA MET A 1 53.51 58.18 34.06
C MET A 1 52.66 59.16 33.24
N SER A 2 53.15 59.64 32.10
CA SER A 2 52.47 60.66 31.28
C SER A 2 51.27 60.09 30.53
N VAL A 3 50.18 60.86 30.41
CA VAL A 3 48.97 60.52 29.61
C VAL A 3 49.34 60.21 28.15
N ILE A 4 50.38 60.86 27.63
CA ILE A 4 50.89 60.66 26.28
C ILE A 4 51.48 59.25 26.09
N ASP A 5 52.16 58.71 27.12
CA ASP A 5 52.73 57.36 27.07
C ASP A 5 51.66 56.27 27.16
N GLU A 6 50.55 56.55 27.84
CA GLU A 6 49.40 55.66 27.89
C GLU A 6 48.69 55.58 26.53
N MET A 7 48.51 56.73 25.87
CA MET A 7 47.94 56.80 24.52
C MET A 7 48.78 56.07 23.47
N LYS A 8 50.12 56.18 23.55
CA LYS A 8 51.04 55.44 22.67
C LYS A 8 50.90 53.92 22.86
N ARG A 9 50.91 53.45 24.11
CA ARG A 9 50.73 52.02 24.42
C ARG A 9 49.40 51.47 23.89
N ARG A 10 48.31 52.22 24.03
CA ARG A 10 47.00 51.82 23.47
C ARG A 10 47.04 51.70 21.94
N ARG A 11 47.71 52.63 21.25
CA ARG A 11 47.89 52.56 19.79
C ARG A 11 48.71 51.32 19.38
N ASP A 12 49.82 51.08 20.06
CA ASP A 12 50.70 49.94 19.78
C ASP A 12 50.00 48.61 20.05
N GLN A 13 49.17 48.56 21.12
CA GLN A 13 48.34 47.40 21.43
C GLN A 13 47.31 47.13 20.32
N VAL A 14 46.62 48.17 19.82
CA VAL A 14 45.67 48.01 18.70
C VAL A 14 46.38 47.53 17.43
N ALA A 15 47.56 48.06 17.12
CA ALA A 15 48.35 47.62 15.97
C ALA A 15 48.79 46.15 16.10
N LEU A 16 49.22 45.74 17.29
CA LEU A 16 49.60 44.36 17.59
C LEU A 16 48.40 43.41 17.44
N GLU A 17 47.23 43.76 17.98
CA GLU A 17 46.03 42.93 17.86
C GLU A 17 45.57 42.81 16.40
N ALA A 18 45.70 43.88 15.61
CA ALA A 18 45.43 43.83 14.16
C ALA A 18 46.38 42.87 13.42
N ASP A 19 47.69 42.93 13.67
CA ASP A 19 48.67 42.01 13.07
C ASP A 19 48.39 40.55 13.46
N LYS A 20 48.12 40.31 14.75
CA LYS A 20 47.74 38.98 15.26
C LYS A 20 46.53 38.44 14.50
N MET A 21 45.47 39.23 14.35
CA MET A 21 44.26 38.81 13.64
C MET A 21 44.55 38.43 12.20
N LEU A 22 45.36 39.21 11.47
CA LEU A 22 45.75 38.88 10.10
C LEU A 22 46.52 37.55 10.00
N ARG A 23 47.46 37.33 10.93
CA ARG A 23 48.24 36.10 10.99
C ARG A 23 47.39 34.89 11.36
N ILE A 24 46.45 35.05 12.29
CA ILE A 24 45.48 34.01 12.66
C ILE A 24 44.60 33.68 11.47
N ASN A 25 44.00 34.66 10.81
CA ASN A 25 43.14 34.43 9.64
C ASN A 25 43.89 33.71 8.51
N ARG A 26 45.16 34.05 8.28
CA ARG A 26 46.01 33.32 7.32
C ARG A 26 46.15 31.84 7.71
N LYS A 27 46.48 31.56 8.97
CA LYS A 27 46.61 30.18 9.45
C LYS A 27 45.28 29.43 9.45
N GLN A 28 44.17 30.09 9.76
CA GLN A 28 42.84 29.50 9.64
C GLN A 28 42.49 29.17 8.18
N GLY A 29 42.92 30.00 7.22
CA GLY A 29 42.80 29.71 5.79
C GLY A 29 43.60 28.47 5.38
N GLU A 30 44.88 28.39 5.79
CA GLU A 30 45.74 27.21 5.54
C GLU A 30 45.13 25.93 6.16
N ILE A 31 44.69 26.00 7.41
CA ILE A 31 44.02 24.89 8.11
C ILE A 31 42.76 24.47 7.35
N GLY A 32 41.94 25.43 6.90
CA GLY A 32 40.75 25.14 6.12
C GLY A 32 41.05 24.41 4.81
N GLN A 33 42.08 24.87 4.07
CA GLN A 33 42.54 24.21 2.85
C GLN A 33 43.00 22.78 3.12
N TRP A 34 43.85 22.56 4.12
CA TRP A 34 44.35 21.22 4.44
C TRP A 34 43.24 20.29 4.93
N ARG A 35 42.26 20.79 5.71
CA ARG A 35 41.08 19.99 6.09
C ARG A 35 40.32 19.48 4.88
N LYS A 36 40.06 20.36 3.90
CA LYS A 36 39.42 19.97 2.64
C LYS A 36 40.25 18.93 1.87
N GLN A 37 41.57 19.08 1.85
CA GLN A 37 42.47 18.13 1.19
C GLN A 37 42.48 16.75 1.88
N VAL A 38 42.39 16.73 3.21
CA VAL A 38 42.25 15.48 3.99
C VAL A 38 40.92 14.80 3.65
N GLU A 39 39.82 15.54 3.64
CA GLU A 39 38.50 15.01 3.26
C GLU A 39 38.51 14.42 1.85
N GLN A 40 39.08 15.13 0.87
CA GLN A 40 39.24 14.64 -0.51
C GLN A 40 40.09 13.37 -0.58
N SER A 41 41.20 13.32 0.17
CA SER A 41 42.06 12.13 0.23
C SER A 41 41.35 10.92 0.83
N ILE A 42 40.50 11.12 1.84
CA ILE A 42 39.71 10.06 2.47
C ILE A 42 38.67 9.51 1.49
N VAL A 43 37.99 10.39 0.75
CA VAL A 43 37.05 9.97 -0.31
C VAL A 43 37.77 9.17 -1.38
N GLN A 44 38.90 9.67 -1.89
CA GLN A 44 39.71 8.97 -2.89
C GLN A 44 40.21 7.61 -2.40
N LEU A 45 40.59 7.50 -1.13
CA LEU A 45 40.97 6.24 -0.50
C LEU A 45 39.79 5.25 -0.52
N GLY A 46 38.59 5.70 -0.13
CA GLY A 46 37.36 4.91 -0.17
C GLY A 46 37.04 4.43 -1.59
N ASP A 47 37.06 5.32 -2.57
CA ASP A 47 36.79 5.01 -3.97
C ASP A 47 37.77 3.97 -4.52
N THR A 48 39.06 4.13 -4.21
CA THR A 48 40.11 3.20 -4.66
C THR A 48 39.93 1.84 -4.00
N ALA A 49 39.68 1.79 -2.69
CA ALA A 49 39.44 0.54 -1.97
C ALA A 49 38.20 -0.19 -2.50
N PHE A 50 37.10 0.54 -2.70
CA PHE A 50 35.87 -0.03 -3.23
C PHE A 50 36.02 -0.48 -4.68
N THR A 51 36.77 0.25 -5.52
CA THR A 51 37.09 -0.15 -6.89
C THR A 51 37.85 -1.49 -6.89
N LEU A 52 38.89 -1.61 -6.07
CA LEU A 52 39.66 -2.86 -5.94
C LEU A 52 38.77 -4.02 -5.44
N HIS A 53 37.91 -3.76 -4.45
CA HIS A 53 36.92 -4.74 -3.98
C HIS A 53 35.99 -5.21 -5.10
N SER A 54 35.43 -4.28 -5.88
CA SER A 54 34.55 -4.60 -7.01
C SER A 54 35.23 -5.41 -8.12
N GLN A 55 36.55 -5.30 -8.23
CA GLN A 55 37.38 -6.09 -9.16
C GLN A 55 37.79 -7.46 -8.57
N GLY A 56 37.34 -7.80 -7.36
CA GLY A 56 37.66 -9.05 -6.68
C GLY A 56 39.07 -9.10 -6.08
N ALA A 57 39.72 -7.96 -5.89
CA ALA A 57 41.01 -7.91 -5.22
C ALA A 57 40.89 -8.33 -3.74
N SER A 58 41.90 -9.02 -3.22
CA SER A 58 41.98 -9.35 -1.80
C SER A 58 42.36 -8.11 -1.00
N LEU A 59 41.44 -7.64 -0.15
CA LEU A 59 41.64 -6.54 0.78
C LEU A 59 41.84 -7.06 2.22
N PRO A 60 42.50 -6.27 3.09
CA PRO A 60 42.50 -6.53 4.53
C PRO A 60 41.08 -6.77 5.07
N PRO A 61 40.90 -7.67 6.05
CA PRO A 61 39.57 -8.09 6.50
C PRO A 61 38.71 -6.94 7.02
N GLU A 62 39.33 -5.94 7.65
CA GLU A 62 38.65 -4.73 8.14
C GLU A 62 38.05 -3.93 6.97
N LEU A 63 38.84 -3.69 5.92
CA LEU A 63 38.39 -2.96 4.73
C LEU A 63 37.37 -3.76 3.93
N ALA A 64 37.60 -5.07 3.77
CA ALA A 64 36.66 -5.96 3.08
C ALA A 64 35.30 -6.01 3.77
N THR A 65 35.26 -5.93 5.10
CA THR A 65 34.01 -5.88 5.87
C THR A 65 33.22 -4.62 5.57
N VAL A 66 33.88 -3.46 5.55
CA VAL A 66 33.23 -2.19 5.19
C VAL A 66 32.77 -2.20 3.73
N CYS A 67 33.58 -2.71 2.80
CA CYS A 67 33.19 -2.78 1.38
C CYS A 67 31.96 -3.68 1.17
N ARG A 68 31.90 -4.85 1.83
CA ARG A 68 30.70 -5.71 1.81
C ARG A 68 29.47 -5.01 2.38
N GLN A 69 29.63 -4.23 3.46
CA GLN A 69 28.53 -3.43 4.01
C GLN A 69 28.05 -2.38 3.01
N ILE A 70 28.97 -1.74 2.28
CA ILE A 70 28.64 -0.79 1.19
C ILE A 70 27.87 -1.50 0.07
N ASP A 71 28.25 -2.71 -0.33
CA ASP A 71 27.51 -3.48 -1.35
C ASP A 71 26.06 -3.74 -0.93
N VAL A 72 25.85 -4.18 0.31
CA VAL A 72 24.51 -4.42 0.87
C VAL A 72 23.67 -3.14 0.84
N LEU A 73 24.24 -2.02 1.28
CA LEU A 73 23.56 -0.72 1.28
C LEU A 73 23.25 -0.24 -0.15
N ASN A 74 24.19 -0.40 -1.09
CA ASN A 74 23.97 -0.06 -2.49
C ASN A 74 22.83 -0.89 -3.11
N GLY A 75 22.75 -2.18 -2.77
CA GLY A 75 21.62 -3.04 -3.16
C GLY A 75 20.29 -2.54 -2.59
N GLN A 76 20.25 -2.18 -1.30
CA GLN A 76 19.05 -1.61 -0.67
C GLN A 76 18.64 -0.27 -1.30
N ILE A 77 19.59 0.62 -1.60
CA ILE A 77 19.35 1.90 -2.28
C ILE A 77 18.79 1.67 -3.68
N GLN A 78 19.37 0.73 -4.45
CA GLN A 78 18.89 0.39 -5.78
C GLN A 78 17.44 -0.13 -5.72
N GLN A 79 17.14 -1.04 -4.79
CA GLN A 79 15.79 -1.56 -4.60
C GLN A 79 14.81 -0.44 -4.23
N ALA A 80 15.14 0.40 -3.26
CA ALA A 80 14.28 1.51 -2.85
C ALA A 80 14.02 2.50 -4.00
N ASN A 81 14.99 2.74 -4.88
CA ASN A 81 14.79 3.58 -6.07
C ASN A 81 13.80 2.95 -7.07
N LEU A 82 13.85 1.63 -7.26
CA LEU A 82 12.88 0.92 -8.11
C LEU A 82 11.48 0.97 -7.51
N ASP A 83 11.36 0.78 -6.19
CA ASP A 83 10.09 0.88 -5.49
C ASP A 83 9.49 2.29 -5.61
N VAL A 84 10.31 3.33 -5.46
CA VAL A 84 9.89 4.73 -5.69
C VAL A 84 9.37 4.93 -7.11
N GLU A 85 10.01 4.33 -8.11
CA GLU A 85 9.57 4.44 -9.50
C GLU A 85 8.25 3.69 -9.73
N HIS A 86 8.06 2.52 -9.14
CA HIS A 86 6.77 1.81 -9.17
C HIS A 86 5.66 2.66 -8.55
N ILE A 87 5.88 3.19 -7.34
CA ILE A 87 4.91 4.04 -6.64
C ILE A 87 4.55 5.28 -7.47
N ARG A 88 5.52 5.88 -8.18
CA ARG A 88 5.25 7.01 -9.08
C ARG A 88 4.38 6.66 -10.27
N GLN A 89 4.43 5.41 -10.73
CA GLN A 89 3.65 4.92 -11.87
C GLN A 89 2.28 4.39 -11.46
N GLU A 90 2.00 4.25 -10.17
CA GLU A 90 0.68 3.88 -9.66
C GLU A 90 -0.36 4.94 -10.06
N ALA A 91 -1.27 4.54 -10.96
CA ALA A 91 -2.45 5.30 -11.29
C ALA A 91 -3.64 4.79 -10.48
N LEU A 92 -4.52 5.71 -10.08
CA LEU A 92 -5.82 5.34 -9.53
C LEU A 92 -6.54 4.46 -10.56
N PRO A 93 -7.17 3.34 -10.15
CA PRO A 93 -7.97 2.55 -11.06
C PRO A 93 -9.05 3.46 -11.66
N GLU A 94 -9.16 3.46 -12.99
CA GLU A 94 -10.19 4.25 -13.66
C GLU A 94 -11.56 3.85 -13.10
N PRO A 95 -12.47 4.83 -12.87
CA PRO A 95 -13.79 4.52 -12.36
C PRO A 95 -14.48 3.59 -13.36
N VAL A 96 -14.71 2.35 -12.94
CA VAL A 96 -15.44 1.36 -13.75
C VAL A 96 -16.81 1.96 -14.05
N PRO A 97 -17.20 2.13 -15.33
CA PRO A 97 -18.52 2.65 -15.64
C PRO A 97 -19.56 1.64 -15.13
N VAL A 98 -20.18 1.98 -14.01
CA VAL A 98 -21.21 1.16 -13.41
C VAL A 98 -22.46 1.28 -14.29
N ALA A 99 -22.68 0.31 -15.17
CA ALA A 99 -23.98 0.09 -15.78
C ALA A 99 -24.95 -0.25 -14.64
N GLY A 100 -25.80 0.71 -14.26
CA GLY A 100 -26.65 0.61 -13.09
C GLY A 100 -28.08 1.01 -13.41
N ILE A 101 -29.04 0.33 -12.79
CA ILE A 101 -30.45 0.73 -12.85
C ILE A 101 -30.68 1.91 -11.90
N ARG A 102 -31.56 2.85 -12.25
CA ARG A 102 -31.91 3.93 -11.34
C ARG A 102 -32.78 3.41 -10.20
N CYS A 103 -32.43 3.78 -8.98
CA CYS A 103 -33.25 3.54 -7.81
C CYS A 103 -34.64 4.19 -8.01
N THR A 104 -35.70 3.43 -7.78
CA THR A 104 -37.09 3.89 -7.91
C THR A 104 -37.52 4.85 -6.80
N VAL A 105 -36.80 4.86 -5.67
CA VAL A 105 -37.11 5.70 -4.51
C VAL A 105 -36.38 7.04 -4.57
N CYS A 106 -35.07 7.02 -4.85
CA CYS A 106 -34.24 8.23 -4.77
C CYS A 106 -33.55 8.61 -6.09
N GLY A 107 -33.74 7.86 -7.18
CA GLY A 107 -33.18 8.17 -8.50
C GLY A 107 -31.68 7.92 -8.70
N PHE A 108 -30.97 7.48 -7.64
CA PHE A 108 -29.52 7.20 -7.66
C PHE A 108 -29.19 6.00 -8.56
N GLY A 109 -28.05 6.01 -9.25
CA GLY A 109 -27.60 4.88 -10.08
C GLY A 109 -27.12 3.73 -9.21
N VAL A 110 -27.83 2.61 -9.21
CA VAL A 110 -27.51 1.43 -8.40
C VAL A 110 -26.74 0.42 -9.26
N PRO A 111 -25.51 0.02 -8.86
CA PRO A 111 -24.74 -1.00 -9.55
C PRO A 111 -25.53 -2.30 -9.75
N GLU A 112 -25.28 -3.03 -10.85
CA GLU A 112 -25.88 -4.35 -11.04
C GLU A 112 -25.59 -5.33 -9.90
N VAL A 113 -24.39 -5.24 -9.32
CA VAL A 113 -23.93 -6.08 -8.21
C VAL A 113 -24.51 -5.68 -6.85
N ALA A 114 -25.14 -4.50 -6.74
CA ALA A 114 -25.64 -4.01 -5.46
C ALA A 114 -27.07 -4.52 -5.20
N ALA A 115 -27.27 -5.26 -4.12
CA ALA A 115 -28.60 -5.75 -3.74
C ALA A 115 -29.54 -4.63 -3.23
N PHE A 116 -28.96 -3.53 -2.74
CA PHE A 116 -29.66 -2.36 -2.19
C PHE A 116 -29.08 -1.07 -2.79
N CYS A 117 -29.89 -0.01 -2.81
CA CYS A 117 -29.43 1.32 -3.21
C CYS A 117 -28.41 1.86 -2.18
N PRO A 118 -27.17 2.17 -2.57
CA PRO A 118 -26.15 2.66 -1.64
C PRO A 118 -26.46 4.06 -1.07
N ASN A 119 -27.39 4.80 -1.70
CA ASN A 119 -27.76 6.14 -1.25
C ASN A 119 -28.96 6.17 -0.28
N CYS A 120 -29.93 5.25 -0.42
CA CYS A 120 -31.17 5.28 0.37
C CYS A 120 -31.59 3.95 1.00
N GLY A 121 -30.81 2.88 0.80
CA GLY A 121 -31.05 1.56 1.41
C GLY A 121 -32.23 0.77 0.84
N SER A 122 -32.99 1.32 -0.12
CA SER A 122 -34.11 0.59 -0.74
C SER A 122 -33.60 -0.61 -1.55
N PRO A 123 -34.31 -1.75 -1.56
CA PRO A 123 -33.90 -2.91 -2.34
C PRO A 123 -33.82 -2.60 -3.83
N ARG A 124 -32.86 -3.22 -4.52
CA ARG A 124 -32.69 -3.04 -5.97
C ARG A 124 -33.94 -3.53 -6.70
N PRO A 125 -34.46 -2.77 -7.68
CA PRO A 125 -35.52 -3.26 -8.55
C PRO A 125 -35.02 -4.50 -9.30
N LYS A 126 -35.67 -5.65 -9.09
CA LYS A 126 -35.40 -6.86 -9.88
C LYS A 126 -35.74 -6.56 -11.34
N PRO A 127 -34.88 -6.90 -12.32
CA PRO A 127 -35.26 -6.81 -13.72
C PRO A 127 -36.49 -7.70 -13.91
N GLN A 128 -37.63 -7.09 -14.23
CA GLN A 128 -38.82 -7.87 -14.55
C GLN A 128 -38.55 -8.57 -15.88
N PRO A 129 -38.72 -9.90 -15.97
CA PRO A 129 -38.60 -10.59 -17.24
C PRO A 129 -39.68 -10.03 -18.17
N GLN A 130 -39.25 -9.27 -19.17
CA GLN A 130 -40.12 -8.78 -20.22
C GLN A 130 -40.48 -10.01 -21.06
N GLN A 131 -41.67 -10.57 -20.81
CA GLN A 131 -42.12 -11.75 -21.53
C GLN A 131 -42.34 -11.36 -22.99
N THR A 132 -41.83 -12.15 -23.92
CA THR A 132 -42.07 -11.98 -25.35
C THR A 132 -42.94 -13.14 -25.83
N CYS A 133 -43.77 -12.88 -26.85
CA CYS A 133 -44.61 -13.91 -27.44
C CYS A 133 -43.73 -14.96 -28.13
N ALA A 134 -43.85 -16.22 -27.74
CA ALA A 134 -43.09 -17.31 -28.35
C ALA A 134 -43.35 -17.48 -29.86
N THR A 135 -44.51 -17.03 -30.35
CA THR A 135 -44.91 -17.19 -31.75
C THR A 135 -44.46 -16.06 -32.66
N CYS A 136 -44.52 -14.80 -32.19
CA CYS A 136 -44.22 -13.63 -33.04
C CYS A 136 -43.14 -12.69 -32.48
N GLY A 137 -42.63 -12.95 -31.28
CA GLY A 137 -41.58 -12.15 -30.64
C GLY A 137 -42.04 -10.84 -30.00
N GLU A 138 -43.33 -10.49 -30.09
CA GLU A 138 -43.86 -9.23 -29.54
C GLU A 138 -43.71 -9.16 -28.01
N ALA A 139 -43.34 -7.98 -27.49
CA ALA A 139 -43.27 -7.78 -26.04
C ALA A 139 -44.67 -7.81 -25.42
N LEU A 140 -44.86 -8.70 -24.46
CA LEU A 140 -46.11 -8.88 -23.74
C LEU A 140 -46.09 -8.04 -22.46
N ALA A 141 -47.20 -7.36 -22.21
CA ALA A 141 -47.41 -6.70 -20.93
C ALA A 141 -47.49 -7.73 -19.79
N ALA A 142 -47.07 -7.33 -18.59
CA ALA A 142 -47.14 -8.19 -17.41
C ALA A 142 -48.57 -8.69 -17.18
N GLY A 143 -48.77 -10.02 -17.23
CA GLY A 143 -50.08 -10.65 -17.04
C GLY A 143 -50.98 -10.69 -18.28
N ALA A 144 -50.48 -10.38 -19.48
CA ALA A 144 -51.22 -10.60 -20.71
C ALA A 144 -51.65 -12.08 -20.82
N ARG A 145 -52.91 -12.33 -21.20
CA ARG A 145 -53.46 -13.70 -21.43
C ARG A 145 -53.45 -14.09 -22.90
N PHE A 146 -53.39 -13.10 -23.79
CA PHE A 146 -53.30 -13.27 -25.24
C PHE A 146 -52.31 -12.27 -25.79
N CYS A 147 -51.56 -12.66 -26.82
CA CYS A 147 -50.70 -11.74 -27.54
C CYS A 147 -51.57 -10.73 -28.32
N PRO A 148 -51.36 -9.41 -28.15
CA PRO A 148 -52.14 -8.40 -28.87
C PRO A 148 -51.85 -8.37 -30.37
N ASN A 149 -50.70 -8.92 -30.80
CA ASN A 149 -50.27 -8.90 -32.19
C ASN A 149 -50.75 -10.16 -32.96
N CYS A 150 -50.55 -11.35 -32.40
CA CYS A 150 -50.90 -12.60 -33.09
C CYS A 150 -52.14 -13.33 -32.53
N GLY A 151 -52.72 -12.86 -31.42
CA GLY A 151 -53.92 -13.45 -30.80
C GLY A 151 -53.68 -14.75 -30.01
N GLN A 152 -52.47 -15.29 -30.01
CA GLN A 152 -52.15 -16.55 -29.34
C GLN A 152 -52.25 -16.41 -27.81
N SER A 153 -52.86 -17.40 -27.13
CA SER A 153 -52.94 -17.42 -25.67
C SER A 153 -51.57 -17.64 -25.03
N VAL A 154 -51.27 -16.87 -24.00
CA VAL A 154 -50.03 -16.91 -23.22
C VAL A 154 -50.27 -17.43 -21.79
N ALA A 155 -51.43 -18.07 -21.57
CA ALA A 155 -51.78 -18.70 -20.30
C ALA A 155 -51.05 -20.04 -20.11
N SER A 156 -50.27 -20.08 -19.04
CA SER A 156 -49.41 -21.13 -18.52
C SER A 156 -50.14 -22.48 -18.35
N SER A 157 -49.53 -23.56 -18.83
CA SER A 157 -49.81 -24.92 -18.39
C SER A 157 -49.33 -25.09 -16.96
N THR A 158 -50.25 -24.96 -16.01
CA THR A 158 -50.14 -25.54 -14.67
C THR A 158 -50.32 -27.06 -14.81
N LEU A 159 -49.23 -27.79 -14.60
CA LEU A 159 -49.30 -29.19 -14.16
C LEU A 159 -48.38 -29.31 -12.95
N ASP A 160 -49.04 -29.54 -11.83
CA ASP A 160 -48.49 -30.07 -10.60
C ASP A 160 -47.66 -31.32 -10.87
N VAL A 161 -46.40 -31.33 -10.43
CA VAL A 161 -45.69 -32.55 -10.00
C VAL A 161 -44.87 -32.18 -8.77
N GLU A 162 -45.23 -32.89 -7.70
CA GLU A 162 -44.50 -33.24 -6.48
C GLU A 162 -43.64 -32.21 -5.75
N ALA A 163 -44.09 -31.93 -4.53
CA ALA A 163 -43.26 -31.66 -3.38
C ALA A 163 -42.34 -32.86 -3.08
N GLU A 164 -41.04 -32.70 -3.34
CA GLU A 164 -39.99 -33.42 -2.63
C GLU A 164 -39.25 -32.43 -1.74
N ALA A 165 -39.51 -32.54 -0.44
CA ALA A 165 -38.72 -31.96 0.62
C ALA A 165 -37.36 -32.66 0.65
N VAL A 166 -36.31 -31.93 0.33
CA VAL A 166 -34.94 -32.29 0.73
C VAL A 166 -34.55 -31.30 1.82
N GLU A 167 -34.90 -31.65 3.05
CA GLU A 167 -34.23 -31.13 4.25
C GLU A 167 -32.95 -31.94 4.43
N GLU A 168 -31.79 -31.29 4.28
CA GLU A 168 -30.65 -31.44 5.19
C GLU A 168 -29.56 -30.43 4.77
N GLU A 169 -29.59 -29.26 5.43
CA GLU A 169 -28.44 -28.36 5.48
C GLU A 169 -27.44 -28.89 6.52
N PRO A 170 -26.14 -29.00 6.22
CA PRO A 170 -25.14 -29.22 7.26
C PRO A 170 -25.07 -27.95 8.12
N THR A 171 -25.47 -28.08 9.38
CA THR A 171 -25.36 -27.02 10.38
C THR A 171 -23.89 -26.64 10.60
N PRO A 172 -23.49 -25.36 10.50
CA PRO A 172 -22.15 -24.95 10.86
C PRO A 172 -22.02 -25.02 12.39
N THR A 173 -21.32 -26.03 12.89
CA THR A 173 -20.92 -26.13 14.30
C THR A 173 -19.82 -25.11 14.58
N VAL A 174 -20.22 -23.87 14.87
CA VAL A 174 -19.32 -22.81 15.36
C VAL A 174 -18.87 -23.13 16.79
N VAL A 175 -17.58 -22.93 17.08
CA VAL A 175 -16.98 -23.10 18.41
C VAL A 175 -16.63 -21.71 18.96
N LEU A 176 -16.61 -21.53 20.28
CA LEU A 176 -16.24 -20.26 20.91
C LEU A 176 -14.75 -20.24 21.24
N CYS A 177 -14.06 -19.16 20.87
CA CYS A 177 -12.67 -18.94 21.24
C CYS A 177 -12.54 -18.80 22.77
N SER A 178 -11.70 -19.61 23.39
CA SER A 178 -11.47 -19.59 24.85
C SER A 178 -10.84 -18.30 25.37
N ASN A 179 -10.16 -17.52 24.50
CA ASN A 179 -9.48 -16.29 24.89
C ASN A 179 -10.34 -15.02 24.71
N CYS A 180 -11.13 -14.94 23.64
CA CYS A 180 -11.91 -13.72 23.32
C CYS A 180 -13.41 -13.96 23.10
N GLN A 181 -13.87 -15.21 23.23
CA GLN A 181 -15.27 -15.65 23.09
C GLN A 181 -15.89 -15.38 21.72
N ALA A 182 -15.08 -15.07 20.71
CA ALA A 182 -15.53 -14.98 19.33
C ALA A 182 -15.94 -16.36 18.79
N GLU A 183 -16.96 -16.37 17.93
CA GLU A 183 -17.32 -17.54 17.13
C GLU A 183 -16.22 -17.83 16.11
N ILE A 184 -15.72 -19.06 16.13
CA ILE A 184 -14.67 -19.56 15.25
C ILE A 184 -15.14 -20.83 14.54
N SER A 185 -14.69 -21.00 13.30
CA SER A 185 -14.87 -22.25 12.57
C SER A 185 -14.00 -23.34 13.21
N PRO A 186 -14.49 -24.58 13.36
CA PRO A 186 -13.74 -25.69 13.97
C PRO A 186 -12.45 -26.05 13.21
N GLU A 187 -12.34 -25.65 11.94
CA GLU A 187 -11.16 -25.90 11.10
C GLU A 187 -10.12 -24.76 11.14
N ALA A 188 -10.42 -23.63 11.81
CA ALA A 188 -9.51 -22.49 11.88
C ALA A 188 -8.32 -22.80 12.81
N ALA A 189 -7.09 -22.72 12.30
CA ALA A 189 -5.87 -22.90 13.10
C ALA A 189 -5.66 -21.78 14.15
N PHE A 190 -6.17 -20.57 13.86
CA PHE A 190 -6.06 -19.40 14.73
C PHE A 190 -7.37 -18.61 14.75
N CYS A 191 -7.68 -17.98 15.89
CA CYS A 191 -8.81 -17.07 16.00
C CYS A 191 -8.56 -15.79 15.18
N PRO A 192 -9.46 -15.39 14.26
CA PRO A 192 -9.26 -14.22 13.40
C PRO A 192 -9.35 -12.88 14.15
N LEU A 193 -9.90 -12.88 15.37
CA LEU A 193 -10.07 -11.67 16.17
C LEU A 193 -8.92 -11.43 17.15
N CYS A 194 -8.35 -12.49 17.75
CA CYS A 194 -7.31 -12.34 18.77
C CYS A 194 -6.00 -13.10 18.49
N GLY A 195 -5.95 -13.90 17.41
CA GLY A 195 -4.76 -14.65 17.01
C GLY A 195 -4.41 -15.85 17.88
N ALA A 196 -5.24 -16.18 18.88
CA ALA A 196 -5.01 -17.36 19.73
C ALA A 196 -5.17 -18.66 18.92
N PRO A 197 -4.28 -19.66 19.12
CA PRO A 197 -4.40 -20.97 18.48
C PRO A 197 -5.63 -21.74 19.01
N THR A 198 -6.25 -22.53 18.15
CA THR A 198 -7.37 -23.40 18.53
C THR A 198 -6.85 -24.71 19.14
N LEU A 199 -7.44 -25.15 20.25
CA LEU A 199 -6.90 -26.15 21.18
C LEU A 199 -6.91 -27.62 20.67
N ASP A 200 -6.77 -27.88 19.36
CA ASP A 200 -6.81 -29.25 18.83
C ASP A 200 -5.80 -29.55 17.70
N THR A 201 -4.58 -29.02 17.80
CA THR A 201 -3.42 -29.62 17.13
C THR A 201 -2.52 -30.23 18.18
N ARG A 202 -2.77 -31.50 18.50
CA ARG A 202 -1.81 -32.33 19.21
C ARG A 202 -0.53 -32.37 18.38
N ASP A 203 0.53 -31.89 19.00
CA ASP A 203 1.91 -32.17 18.67
C ASP A 203 2.09 -33.64 18.30
N ASP A 204 2.74 -33.91 17.18
CA ASP A 204 3.64 -35.07 17.00
C ASP A 204 4.43 -34.87 15.69
N ASP A 205 5.50 -34.08 15.79
CA ASP A 205 6.71 -34.19 14.96
C ASP A 205 7.74 -34.96 15.81
N PRO A 206 8.52 -35.86 15.21
CA PRO A 206 9.86 -35.40 14.81
C PRO A 206 10.31 -35.76 13.38
#